data_AF-A0AAW6N9V0-F1
#
_entry.id   AF-A0AAW6N9V0-F1
#
_cell.length_a   1.000
_cell.length_b   1.000
_cell.length_c   1.000
_cell.angle_alpha   90.00
_cell.angle_beta   90.00
_cell.angle_gamma   90.00
#
_symmetry.space_group_name_H-M   'P 1'
#
loop_
_entity.id
_entity.type
_entity.pdbx_description
1 polymer ?
#
loop_
_entity_poly.entity_id
_entity_poly.type
_entity_poly.pdbx_seq_one_letter_code
_entity_poly.pdbx_strand_id
1 'polypeptide(L)'
;MKLALSFCMIALALTGCTQFPDLDHTQSDALKAAEYPALVPIEPLLARANAPGPDPVQTQENLDSRLAGLRARANAMRGTVLSNAEKRRLETGLR
;
A
#
# COMPACT_ATOMS: atom_id res chain seq x y z
N MET A 1 -14.06 26.01 42.16
CA MET A 1 -12.72 26.30 41.59
C MET A 1 -11.67 25.27 41.97
N LYS A 2 -11.46 24.98 43.27
CA LYS A 2 -10.48 23.97 43.72
C LYS A 2 -10.74 22.55 43.19
N LEU A 3 -12.02 22.15 43.12
CA LEU A 3 -12.43 20.83 42.60
C LEU A 3 -12.15 20.67 41.09
N ALA A 4 -12.39 21.73 40.31
CA ALA A 4 -12.13 21.75 38.87
C ALA A 4 -10.63 21.76 38.55
N LEU A 5 -9.83 22.47 39.35
CA LEU A 5 -8.37 22.49 39.22
C LEU A 5 -7.77 21.10 39.53
N SER A 6 -8.30 20.42 40.56
CA SER A 6 -7.90 19.06 40.92
C SER A 6 -8.24 18.06 39.81
N PHE A 7 -9.45 18.14 39.24
CA PHE A 7 -9.88 17.27 38.15
C PHE A 7 -9.09 17.49 36.84
N CYS A 8 -8.70 18.74 36.55
CA CYS A 8 -7.90 19.07 35.38
C CYS A 8 -6.44 18.57 35.49
N MET A 9 -5.84 18.65 36.68
CA MET A 9 -4.53 18.05 36.97
C MET A 9 -4.56 16.52 36.80
N ILE A 10 -5.64 15.88 37.24
CA ILE A 10 -5.82 14.43 37.11
C ILE A 10 -5.92 14.03 35.63
N ALA A 11 -6.69 14.74 34.80
CA ALA A 11 -6.82 14.43 33.37
C ALA A 11 -5.50 14.63 32.58
N LEU A 12 -4.69 15.64 32.94
CA LEU A 12 -3.40 15.90 32.29
C LEU A 12 -2.34 14.82 32.62
N ALA A 13 -2.43 14.18 33.78
CA ALA A 13 -1.55 13.09 34.16
C ALA A 13 -1.84 11.78 33.37
N LEU A 14 -3.04 11.64 32.77
CA LEU A 14 -3.44 10.44 32.04
C LEU A 14 -3.03 10.42 30.55
N THR A 15 -2.52 11.53 29.99
CA THR A 15 -2.25 11.67 28.55
C THR A 15 -0.76 11.75 28.18
N GLY A 16 0.15 11.77 29.16
CA GLY A 16 1.58 12.05 28.92
C GLY A 16 2.47 10.84 28.56
N CYS A 17 2.05 9.61 28.83
CA CYS A 17 2.88 8.42 28.61
C CYS A 17 2.09 7.38 27.80
N THR A 18 2.04 7.56 26.48
CA THR A 18 1.82 6.41 25.59
C THR A 18 2.93 5.39 25.89
N GLN A 19 2.59 4.10 25.92
CA GLN A 19 3.53 3.03 26.21
C GLN A 19 4.62 2.98 25.12
N PHE A 20 5.75 3.66 25.35
CA PHE A 20 6.98 3.30 24.66
C PHE A 20 7.24 1.84 25.06
N PRO A 21 7.28 0.90 24.10
CA PRO A 21 7.58 -0.47 24.44
C PRO A 21 8.95 -0.47 25.12
N ASP A 22 9.05 -1.24 26.19
CA ASP A 22 10.25 -1.27 27.01
C ASP A 22 11.35 -2.01 26.23
N LEU A 23 12.04 -1.26 25.36
CA LEU A 23 13.06 -1.76 24.45
C LEU A 23 14.35 -2.11 25.18
N ASP A 24 14.52 -1.61 26.41
CA ASP A 24 15.69 -1.86 27.26
C ASP A 24 15.83 -3.34 27.62
N HIS A 25 14.73 -4.11 27.54
CA HIS A 25 14.72 -5.53 27.85
C HIS A 25 15.12 -6.43 26.68
N THR A 26 15.12 -5.90 25.46
CA THR A 26 15.28 -6.71 24.24
C THR A 26 16.75 -6.87 23.82
N GLN A 27 17.66 -6.11 24.45
CA GLN A 27 19.08 -6.17 24.14
C GLN A 27 19.78 -7.16 25.07
N SER A 28 20.00 -8.37 24.57
CA SER A 28 20.80 -9.39 25.27
C SER A 28 22.23 -8.88 25.50
N ASP A 29 22.92 -9.44 26.50
CA ASP A 29 24.34 -9.11 26.74
C ASP A 29 25.21 -9.41 25.50
N ALA A 30 24.80 -10.42 24.71
CA ALA A 30 25.41 -10.72 23.42
C ALA A 30 25.21 -9.58 22.40
N LEU A 31 24.05 -8.91 22.38
CA LEU A 31 23.80 -7.77 21.49
C LEU A 31 24.58 -6.52 21.93
N LYS A 32 24.72 -6.30 23.25
CA LYS A 32 25.53 -5.19 23.79
C LYS A 32 27.03 -5.36 23.51
N ALA A 33 27.50 -6.60 23.49
CA ALA A 33 28.88 -6.94 23.17
C ALA A 33 29.11 -7.17 21.66
N ALA A 34 28.06 -7.12 20.84
CA ALA A 34 28.19 -7.31 19.41
C ALA A 34 28.89 -6.12 18.76
N GLU A 35 29.70 -6.40 17.74
CA GLU A 35 30.24 -5.38 16.86
C GLU A 35 29.09 -4.61 16.20
N TYR A 36 29.26 -3.30 16.04
CA TYR A 36 28.32 -2.54 15.22
C TYR A 36 28.30 -3.08 13.79
N PRO A 37 27.13 -3.11 13.13
CA PRO A 37 27.03 -3.58 11.77
C PRO A 37 27.86 -2.68 10.84
N ALA A 38 28.47 -3.30 9.83
CA ALA A 38 29.20 -2.57 8.81
C ALA A 38 28.25 -1.61 8.07
N LEU A 39 28.66 -0.34 7.98
CA LEU A 39 27.93 0.66 7.22
C LEU A 39 28.08 0.37 5.73
N VAL A 40 26.94 0.29 5.03
CA VAL A 40 26.93 0.14 3.57
C VAL A 40 26.86 1.53 2.93
N PRO A 41 27.68 1.82 1.91
CA PRO A 41 27.65 3.11 1.19
C PRO A 41 26.27 3.40 0.61
N ILE A 42 25.81 4.65 0.73
CA ILE A 42 24.49 5.09 0.22
C ILE A 42 24.55 5.52 -1.26
N GLU A 43 25.75 5.80 -1.76
CA GLU A 43 26.04 6.28 -3.10
C GLU A 43 25.40 5.44 -4.21
N PRO A 44 25.38 4.08 -4.14
CA PRO A 44 24.69 3.28 -5.17
C PRO A 44 23.17 3.53 -5.23
N LEU A 45 22.54 3.81 -4.09
CA LEU A 45 21.10 4.12 -4.04
C LEU A 45 20.83 5.51 -4.63
N LEU A 46 21.70 6.48 -4.34
CA LEU A 46 21.63 7.82 -4.91
C LEU A 46 21.86 7.79 -6.42
N ALA A 47 22.85 7.02 -6.89
CA ALA A 47 23.12 6.84 -8.31
C ALA A 47 21.91 6.26 -9.05
N ARG A 48 21.22 5.28 -8.45
CA ARG A 48 19.98 4.71 -9.00
C ARG A 48 18.81 5.69 -8.98
N ALA A 49 18.67 6.49 -7.94
CA ALA A 49 17.62 7.50 -7.84
C ALA A 49 17.79 8.62 -8.88
N ASN A 50 19.05 8.98 -9.19
CA ASN A 50 19.39 10.00 -10.18
C ASN A 50 19.48 9.45 -11.61
N ALA A 51 19.40 8.13 -11.80
CA ALA A 51 19.40 7.54 -13.12
C ALA A 51 18.18 8.04 -13.91
N PRO A 52 18.34 8.36 -15.21
CA PRO A 52 17.20 8.70 -16.05
C PRO A 52 16.12 7.62 -15.95
N GLY A 53 14.89 8.06 -15.75
CA GLY A 53 13.73 7.18 -15.73
C GLY A 53 13.49 6.49 -17.07
N PRO A 54 12.43 5.67 -17.17
CA PRO A 54 12.03 5.06 -18.43
C PRO A 54 11.89 6.11 -19.55
N ASP A 55 12.25 5.75 -20.78
CA ASP A 55 12.04 6.63 -21.94
C ASP A 55 10.56 7.01 -22.03
N PRO A 56 10.20 8.31 -21.94
CA PRO A 56 8.81 8.74 -21.94
C PRO A 56 8.08 8.37 -23.23
N VAL A 57 8.77 8.37 -24.38
CA VAL A 57 8.15 8.05 -25.68
C VAL A 57 7.80 6.57 -25.73
N GLN A 58 8.78 5.71 -25.47
CA GLN A 58 8.56 4.27 -25.42
C GLN A 58 7.52 3.88 -24.36
N THR A 59 7.52 4.57 -23.21
CA THR A 59 6.54 4.35 -22.14
C THR A 59 5.13 4.69 -22.60
N GLN A 60 4.95 5.83 -23.28
CA GLN A 60 3.67 6.26 -23.80
C GLN A 60 3.14 5.27 -24.84
N GLU A 61 3.97 4.83 -25.79
CA GLU A 61 3.60 3.85 -26.81
C GLU A 61 3.16 2.50 -26.19
N ASN A 62 3.87 2.05 -25.16
CA ASN A 62 3.51 0.84 -24.41
C ASN A 62 2.17 0.99 -23.68
N LEU A 63 1.88 2.17 -23.12
CA LEU A 63 0.59 2.42 -22.47
C LEU A 63 -0.55 2.49 -23.49
N ASP A 64 -0.34 3.15 -24.62
CA ASP A 64 -1.35 3.29 -25.67
C ASP A 64 -1.72 1.96 -26.32
N SER A 65 -0.73 1.10 -26.58
CA SER A 65 -0.98 -0.26 -27.08
C SER A 65 -1.80 -1.10 -26.10
N ARG A 66 -1.47 -1.05 -24.80
CA ARG A 66 -2.24 -1.74 -23.75
C ARG A 66 -3.66 -1.20 -23.65
N LEU A 67 -3.83 0.11 -23.68
CA LEU A 67 -5.11 0.79 -23.66
C LEU A 67 -6.00 0.35 -24.84
N ALA A 68 -5.43 0.29 -26.05
CA ALA A 68 -6.13 -0.18 -27.24
C ALA A 68 -6.60 -1.63 -27.10
N GLY A 69 -5.73 -2.53 -26.62
CA GLY A 69 -6.07 -3.93 -26.37
C GLY A 69 -7.18 -4.09 -25.33
N LEU A 70 -7.13 -3.32 -24.24
CA LEU A 70 -8.18 -3.33 -23.21
C LEU A 70 -9.52 -2.82 -23.76
N ARG A 71 -9.53 -1.75 -24.56
CA ARG A 71 -10.73 -1.23 -25.20
C ARG A 71 -11.35 -2.24 -26.17
N ALA A 72 -10.52 -2.92 -26.98
CA ALA A 72 -10.99 -3.96 -27.88
C ALA A 72 -11.67 -5.11 -27.12
N ARG A 73 -11.06 -5.60 -26.04
CA ARG A 73 -11.65 -6.63 -25.18
C ARG A 73 -12.96 -6.17 -24.54
N ALA A 74 -13.01 -4.95 -24.03
CA ALA A 74 -14.23 -4.38 -23.46
C ALA A 74 -15.35 -4.28 -24.49
N ASN A 75 -15.05 -3.86 -25.73
CA ASN A 75 -16.03 -3.79 -26.81
C ASN A 75 -16.56 -5.17 -27.18
N ALA A 76 -15.71 -6.20 -27.23
CA ALA A 76 -16.14 -7.58 -27.45
C ALA A 76 -17.10 -8.07 -26.35
N MET A 77 -16.86 -7.70 -25.09
CA MET A 77 -17.72 -8.08 -23.96
C MET A 77 -19.04 -7.30 -23.87
N ARG A 78 -19.13 -6.11 -24.49
CA ARG A 78 -20.37 -5.30 -24.48
C ARG A 78 -21.49 -5.87 -25.34
N GLY A 79 -21.20 -6.84 -26.20
CA GLY A 79 -22.20 -7.55 -26.99
C GLY A 79 -23.10 -8.44 -26.13
N THR A 80 -24.24 -8.87 -26.69
CA THR A 80 -25.09 -9.85 -26.02
C THR A 80 -24.39 -11.21 -26.04
N VAL A 81 -23.95 -11.70 -24.87
CA VAL A 81 -23.30 -13.02 -24.75
C VAL A 81 -24.26 -14.17 -25.05
N LEU A 82 -25.57 -13.95 -24.84
CA LEU A 82 -26.63 -14.91 -25.11
C LEU A 82 -27.49 -14.43 -26.28
N SER A 83 -27.74 -15.33 -27.23
CA SER A 83 -28.78 -15.18 -28.24
C SER A 83 -30.16 -15.12 -27.59
N ASN A 84 -31.13 -14.54 -28.30
CA ASN A 84 -32.51 -14.49 -27.83
C ASN A 84 -33.12 -15.89 -27.61
N ALA A 85 -32.67 -16.89 -28.37
CA ALA A 85 -33.10 -18.28 -28.19
C ALA A 85 -32.57 -18.87 -26.87
N GLU A 86 -31.30 -18.61 -26.54
CA GLU A 86 -30.68 -19.06 -25.29
C GLU A 86 -31.32 -18.39 -24.06
N LYS A 87 -31.64 -17.10 -24.15
CA LYS A 87 -32.37 -16.37 -23.09
C LYS A 87 -33.74 -17.01 -22.80
N ARG A 88 -34.53 -17.29 -23.84
CA ARG A 88 -35.84 -17.96 -23.67
C ARG A 88 -35.73 -19.36 -23.08
N ARG A 89 -34.68 -20.11 -23.43
CA ARG A 89 -34.43 -21.45 -22.86
C ARG A 89 -34.15 -21.36 -21.35
N LEU A 90 -33.33 -20.39 -20.92
CA LEU A 90 -33.04 -20.15 -19.50
C LEU A 90 -34.29 -19.73 -18.72
N GLU A 91 -35.08 -18.79 -19.26
CA GLU A 91 -36.34 -18.33 -18.64
C GLU A 91 -37.35 -19.48 -18.45
N THR A 92 -37.39 -20.42 -19.39
CA THR A 92 -38.28 -21.59 -19.31
C THR A 92 -37.84 -22.58 -18.25
N GLY A 93 -36.52 -22.74 -18.01
CA GLY A 93 -35.99 -23.64 -16.98
C GLY A 93 -35.97 -23.07 -15.56
N LEU A 94 -36.22 -21.77 -15.40
CA LEU A 94 -36.36 -21.08 -14.11
C LEU A 94 -37.80 -21.12 -13.55
N ARG A 95 -38.76 -21.59 -14.34
CA ARG A 95 -40.15 -21.84 -13.94
C ARG A 95 -40.34 -23.31 -13.56
#